data_AF-B0DFX6-F1
#
_entry.id   AF-B0DFX6-F1
#
_cell.length_a   1.000
_cell.length_b   1.000
_cell.length_c   1.000
_cell.angle_alpha   90.00
_cell.angle_beta   90.00
_cell.angle_gamma   90.00
#
_symmetry.space_group_name_H-M   'P 1'
#
loop_
_entity.id
_entity.type
_entity.pdbx_description
1 polymer ?
#
loop_
_entity_poly.entity_id
_entity_poly.type
_entity_poly.pdbx_seq_one_letter_code
_entity_poly.pdbx_strand_id
1 'polypeptide(L)'
;PIRLALARHNAQIYGVADRIEFILSDYISFANAFLRIDVVFLSPPWGGPTYLSGSSSIDPNGAIPLPPIHGEELFKLTRRITKNVAYYLPRNTKLEEISKLLDVEKEAAVGQGLVNGDAASI
;
A
#
# COMPACT_ATOMS: atom_id res chain seq x y z
N PRO A 1 -5.44 19.50 11.58
CA PRO A 1 -4.96 18.10 11.80
C PRO A 1 -3.61 18.08 12.54
N ILE A 2 -3.62 17.58 13.78
CA ILE A 2 -2.47 17.63 14.72
C ILE A 2 -1.23 16.90 14.16
N ARG A 3 -1.40 15.71 13.58
CA ARG A 3 -0.28 14.90 13.06
C ARG A 3 0.52 15.62 11.96
N LEU A 4 -0.16 16.30 11.03
CA LEU A 4 0.51 17.02 9.95
C LEU A 4 1.28 18.24 10.47
N ALA A 5 0.75 18.94 11.48
CA ALA A 5 1.43 20.05 12.13
C ALA A 5 2.70 19.59 12.86
N LEU A 6 2.61 18.47 13.60
CA LEU A 6 3.77 17.85 14.27
C LEU A 6 4.82 17.38 13.26
N ALA A 7 4.42 16.75 12.16
CA ALA A 7 5.35 16.31 11.11
C ALA A 7 6.13 17.49 10.50
N ARG A 8 5.44 18.60 10.21
CA ARG A 8 6.07 19.83 9.70
C ARG A 8 7.02 20.44 10.72
N HIS A 9 6.63 20.51 11.98
CA HIS A 9 7.49 21.01 13.06
C HIS A 9 8.76 20.16 13.21
N ASN A 10 8.63 18.84 13.21
CA ASN A 10 9.78 17.95 13.27
C ASN A 10 10.71 18.13 12.06
N ALA A 11 10.15 18.23 10.85
CA ALA A 11 10.97 18.45 9.65
C ALA A 11 11.75 19.78 9.68
N GLN A 12 11.20 20.83 10.32
CA GLN A 12 11.91 22.09 10.56
C GLN A 12 13.09 21.90 11.50
N ILE A 13 12.90 21.18 12.62
CA ILE A 13 13.97 20.86 13.58
C ILE A 13 15.11 20.10 12.90
N TYR A 14 14.78 19.13 12.04
CA TYR A 14 15.77 18.32 11.31
C TYR A 14 16.36 19.02 10.07
N GLY A 15 15.91 20.23 9.72
CA GLY A 15 16.46 20.99 8.59
C GLY A 15 16.16 20.38 7.21
N VAL A 16 15.03 19.67 7.06
CA VAL A 16 14.63 18.99 5.81
C VAL A 16 13.24 19.41 5.31
N ALA A 17 12.64 20.42 5.93
CA ALA A 17 11.28 20.86 5.60
C ALA A 17 11.12 21.33 4.14
N ASP A 18 12.18 21.85 3.52
CA ASP A 18 12.24 22.27 2.12
C ASP A 18 12.12 21.11 1.12
N ARG A 19 12.31 19.87 1.59
CA ARG A 19 12.27 18.65 0.76
C ARG A 19 10.96 17.88 0.86
N ILE A 20 9.97 18.39 1.62
CA ILE A 20 8.74 17.68 1.94
C ILE A 20 7.53 18.54 1.58
N GLU A 21 6.69 18.05 0.68
CA GLU A 21 5.35 18.57 0.47
C GLU A 21 4.36 17.89 1.44
N PHE A 22 3.74 18.69 2.31
CA PHE A 22 2.81 18.19 3.33
C PHE A 22 1.36 18.30 2.85
N ILE A 23 0.79 17.17 2.44
CA ILE A 23 -0.58 17.11 1.90
C ILE A 23 -1.55 16.59 2.97
N LEU A 24 -2.62 17.34 3.23
CA LEU A 24 -3.75 16.85 4.01
C LEU A 24 -4.79 16.26 3.07
N SER A 25 -4.82 14.94 2.93
CA SER A 25 -5.80 14.25 2.09
C SER A 25 -6.16 12.88 2.66
N ASP A 26 -7.32 12.38 2.26
CA ASP A 26 -7.57 10.95 2.22
C ASP A 26 -6.64 10.30 1.17
N TYR A 27 -5.96 9.22 1.55
CA TYR A 27 -4.96 8.59 0.69
C TYR A 27 -5.59 7.93 -0.53
N ILE A 28 -6.78 7.36 -0.42
CA ILE A 28 -7.45 6.64 -1.51
C ILE A 28 -7.80 7.62 -2.63
N SER A 29 -8.39 8.74 -2.24
CA SER A 29 -8.72 9.84 -3.15
C SER A 29 -7.46 10.41 -3.82
N PHE A 30 -6.39 10.58 -3.04
CA PHE A 30 -5.09 11.04 -3.57
C PHE A 30 -4.48 10.05 -4.56
N ALA A 31 -4.45 8.77 -4.21
CA ALA A 31 -3.88 7.68 -5.01
C ALA A 31 -4.59 7.50 -6.36
N ASN A 32 -5.90 7.76 -6.42
CA ASN A 32 -6.65 7.71 -7.67
C ASN A 32 -6.42 8.93 -8.59
N ALA A 33 -5.92 10.05 -8.05
CA ALA A 33 -5.72 11.29 -8.81
C ALA A 33 -4.26 11.50 -9.26
N PHE A 34 -3.27 10.88 -8.60
CA PHE A 34 -1.84 11.07 -8.86
C PHE A 34 -1.20 9.87 -9.57
N LEU A 35 -0.40 10.14 -10.61
CA LEU A 35 0.16 9.08 -11.48
C LEU A 35 1.69 9.02 -11.53
N ARG A 36 2.43 9.97 -10.95
CA ARG A 36 3.91 9.97 -11.06
C ARG A 36 4.59 10.04 -9.70
N ILE A 37 4.85 8.87 -9.13
CA ILE A 37 5.62 8.67 -7.91
C ILE A 37 6.54 7.48 -8.16
N ASP A 38 7.84 7.61 -7.89
CA ASP A 38 8.80 6.53 -8.16
C ASP A 38 8.73 5.42 -7.11
N VAL A 39 8.53 5.79 -5.84
CA VAL A 39 8.51 4.88 -4.69
C VAL A 39 7.42 5.29 -3.71
N VAL A 40 6.69 4.32 -3.16
CA VAL A 40 5.72 4.56 -2.08
C VAL A 40 6.13 3.80 -0.82
N PHE A 41 6.17 4.52 0.30
CA PHE A 41 6.25 3.93 1.64
C PHE A 41 4.85 3.88 2.26
N LEU A 42 4.33 2.67 2.50
CA LEU A 42 3.02 2.44 3.10
C LEU A 42 3.13 2.07 4.57
N SER A 43 2.58 2.92 5.43
CA SER A 43 2.43 2.67 6.87
C SER A 43 1.01 3.03 7.34
N PRO A 44 -0.02 2.29 6.91
CA PRO A 44 -1.40 2.49 7.37
C PRO A 44 -1.56 2.24 8.88
N PRO A 45 -2.69 2.65 9.48
CA PRO A 45 -2.94 2.46 10.91
C PRO A 45 -3.23 0.98 11.24
N TRP A 46 -2.32 0.32 11.96
CA TRP A 46 -2.43 -1.10 12.33
C TRP A 46 -3.35 -1.44 13.50
N GLY A 47 -4.28 -0.54 13.88
CA GLY A 47 -5.19 -0.78 15.01
C GLY A 47 -4.56 -0.68 16.42
N GLY A 48 -3.30 -0.21 16.54
CA GLY A 48 -2.62 -0.04 17.83
C GLY A 48 -2.23 -1.37 18.50
N PRO A 49 -1.71 -1.37 19.75
CA PRO A 49 -1.12 -2.57 20.38
C PRO A 49 -2.02 -3.82 20.41
N THR A 50 -3.32 -3.68 20.20
CA THR A 50 -4.28 -4.79 20.00
C THR A 50 -3.90 -5.72 18.84
N TYR A 51 -3.08 -5.30 17.87
CA TYR A 51 -2.51 -6.24 16.88
C TYR A 51 -1.62 -7.32 17.54
N LEU A 52 -1.10 -7.07 18.75
CA LEU A 52 -0.27 -8.01 19.51
C LEU A 52 -1.08 -9.06 20.27
N SER A 53 -2.37 -8.82 20.54
CA SER A 53 -3.15 -9.67 21.44
C SER A 53 -3.62 -11.00 20.84
N GLY A 54 -3.11 -11.38 19.67
CA GLY A 54 -3.37 -12.70 19.04
C GLY A 54 -4.81 -12.91 18.57
N SER A 55 -5.74 -12.07 18.99
CA SER A 55 -7.09 -11.93 18.45
C SER A 55 -7.09 -10.96 17.27
N SER A 56 -6.18 -11.14 16.31
CA SER A 56 -6.53 -10.76 14.95
C SER A 56 -7.72 -11.65 14.65
N SER A 57 -8.94 -11.15 14.80
CA SER A 57 -10.12 -11.78 14.25
C SER A 57 -9.84 -11.88 12.77
N ILE A 58 -9.27 -13.02 12.40
CA ILE A 58 -9.06 -13.47 11.04
C ILE A 58 -10.43 -13.30 10.39
N ASP A 59 -10.53 -12.34 9.46
CA ASP A 59 -11.54 -12.42 8.44
C ASP A 59 -11.43 -13.84 7.86
N PRO A 60 -12.50 -14.63 7.72
CA PRO A 60 -12.45 -15.98 7.14
C PRO A 60 -11.69 -16.06 5.80
N ASN A 61 -11.44 -14.92 5.14
CA ASN A 61 -10.64 -14.80 3.91
C ASN A 61 -9.11 -14.60 4.13
N GLY A 62 -8.64 -14.42 5.38
CA GLY A 62 -7.22 -14.27 5.72
C GLY A 62 -6.64 -12.88 5.45
N ALA A 63 -7.45 -11.82 5.55
CA ALA A 63 -7.02 -10.44 5.34
C ALA A 63 -6.70 -9.74 6.67
N ILE A 64 -5.69 -8.85 6.68
CA ILE A 64 -5.42 -7.95 7.82
C ILE A 64 -6.54 -6.91 7.88
N PRO A 65 -7.35 -6.88 8.96
CA PRO A 65 -8.43 -5.90 9.10
C PRO A 65 -7.83 -4.52 9.37
N LEU A 66 -7.70 -3.73 8.31
CA LEU A 66 -7.36 -2.32 8.34
C LEU A 66 -8.64 -1.52 8.07
N PRO A 67 -9.24 -0.83 9.05
CA PRO A 67 -10.26 0.16 8.73
C PRO A 67 -9.60 1.38 8.06
N PRO A 68 -10.17 1.98 7.00
CA PRO A 68 -11.43 1.64 6.31
C PRO A 68 -11.29 0.72 5.08
N ILE A 69 -10.08 0.26 4.72
CA ILE A 69 -9.82 -0.58 3.54
C ILE A 69 -8.90 -1.74 3.91
N HIS A 70 -9.29 -2.96 3.50
CA HIS A 70 -8.50 -4.17 3.67
C HIS A 70 -7.07 -3.98 3.14
N GLY A 71 -6.05 -4.41 3.90
CA GLY A 71 -4.64 -4.11 3.57
C GLY A 71 -4.17 -4.56 2.18
N GLU A 72 -4.83 -5.56 1.61
CA GLU A 72 -4.63 -6.02 0.25
C GLU A 72 -5.10 -5.01 -0.81
N GLU A 73 -6.31 -4.48 -0.67
CA GLU A 73 -6.87 -3.49 -1.59
C GLU A 73 -6.05 -2.20 -1.59
N LEU A 74 -5.59 -1.78 -0.40
CA LEU A 74 -4.68 -0.64 -0.27
C LEU A 74 -3.35 -0.86 -1.00
N PHE A 75 -2.80 -2.07 -0.90
CA PHE A 75 -1.56 -2.44 -1.60
C PHE A 75 -1.77 -2.45 -3.11
N LYS A 76 -2.84 -3.11 -3.60
CA LYS A 76 -3.19 -3.14 -5.03
C LYS A 76 -3.44 -1.74 -5.59
N LEU A 77 -4.16 -0.88 -4.85
CA LEU A 77 -4.36 0.52 -5.23
C LEU A 77 -3.02 1.25 -5.38
N THR A 78 -2.12 1.09 -4.41
CA THR A 78 -0.80 1.74 -4.43
C THR A 78 0.08 1.23 -5.55
N ARG A 79 0.00 -0.07 -5.89
CA ARG A 79 0.74 -0.67 -7.01
C ARG A 79 0.36 -0.07 -8.37
N ARG A 80 -0.82 0.52 -8.50
CA ARG A 80 -1.22 1.27 -9.71
C ARG A 80 -0.41 2.56 -9.90
N ILE A 81 0.16 3.10 -8.82
CA ILE A 81 1.02 4.29 -8.84
C ILE A 81 2.46 3.88 -9.15
N THR A 82 2.99 2.87 -8.46
CA THR A 82 4.36 2.37 -8.66
C THR A 82 4.53 0.92 -8.22
N LYS A 83 5.48 0.23 -8.86
CA LYS A 83 5.94 -1.10 -8.46
C LYS A 83 6.91 -1.08 -7.28
N ASN A 84 7.45 0.08 -6.91
CA ASN A 84 8.41 0.17 -5.80
C ASN A 84 7.66 0.55 -4.52
N VAL A 85 7.15 -0.47 -3.81
CA VAL A 85 6.38 -0.26 -2.59
C VAL A 85 7.11 -0.89 -1.40
N ALA A 86 7.43 -0.06 -0.40
CA ALA A 86 7.88 -0.52 0.91
C ALA A 86 6.69 -0.54 1.86
N TYR A 87 6.25 -1.74 2.27
CA TYR A 87 5.05 -1.92 3.11
C TYR A 87 5.46 -2.26 4.55
N TYR A 88 5.20 -1.35 5.49
CA TYR A 88 5.56 -1.51 6.91
C TYR A 88 4.50 -2.31 7.67
N LEU A 89 4.67 -3.62 7.84
CA LEU A 89 3.67 -4.54 8.41
C LEU A 89 3.88 -4.82 9.92
N PRO A 90 2.82 -5.23 10.64
CA PRO A 90 2.93 -5.80 11.99
C PRO A 90 3.87 -7.01 12.03
N ARG A 91 4.60 -7.18 13.14
CA ARG A 91 5.58 -8.28 13.29
C ARG A 91 4.96 -9.69 13.23
N ASN A 92 3.66 -9.80 13.49
CA ASN A 92 2.92 -11.06 13.48
C ASN A 92 2.16 -11.30 12.17
N THR A 93 2.38 -10.49 11.13
CA THR A 93 1.82 -10.76 9.80
C THR A 93 2.38 -12.07 9.27
N LYS A 94 1.48 -12.95 8.81
CA LYS A 94 1.82 -14.26 8.27
C LYS A 94 2.43 -14.13 6.88
N LEU A 95 3.42 -14.97 6.56
CA LEU A 95 4.08 -14.95 5.25
C LEU A 95 3.09 -15.31 4.13
N GLU A 96 2.13 -16.19 4.41
CA GLU A 96 1.10 -16.60 3.44
C GLU A 96 0.23 -15.43 3.01
N GLU A 97 -0.08 -14.51 3.93
CA GLU A 97 -0.84 -13.29 3.63
C GLU A 97 -0.03 -12.35 2.74
N ILE A 98 1.29 -12.25 2.97
CA ILE A 98 2.20 -11.46 2.15
C ILE A 98 2.33 -12.07 0.75
N SER A 99 2.46 -13.39 0.64
CA SER A 99 2.57 -14.10 -0.64
C SER A 99 1.35 -13.89 -1.52
N LYS A 100 0.14 -13.93 -0.94
CA LYS A 100 -1.11 -13.63 -1.67
C LYS A 100 -1.12 -12.25 -2.32
N LEU A 101 -0.50 -11.25 -1.70
CA LEU A 101 -0.38 -9.90 -2.28
C LEU A 101 0.45 -9.87 -3.56
N LEU A 102 1.41 -10.80 -3.69
CA LEU A 102 2.35 -10.89 -4.81
C LEU A 102 1.87 -11.84 -5.90
N ASP A 103 1.14 -12.91 -5.56
CA ASP A 103 0.71 -13.92 -6.53
C ASP A 103 -0.37 -13.40 -7.50
N VAL A 104 -1.24 -12.48 -7.04
CA VAL A 104 -2.19 -11.74 -7.91
C VAL A 104 -1.46 -11.02 -9.05
N GLU A 105 -0.20 -10.65 -8.85
CA GLU A 105 0.59 -9.95 -9.84
C GLU A 105 1.16 -10.87 -10.94
N LYS A 106 1.51 -12.11 -10.59
CA LYS A 106 1.94 -13.10 -11.58
C LYS A 106 0.80 -13.44 -12.52
N GLU A 107 -0.42 -13.60 -12.01
CA GLU A 107 -1.60 -13.86 -12.85
C GLU A 107 -1.93 -12.67 -13.76
N ALA A 108 -1.87 -11.43 -13.24
CA ALA A 108 -2.09 -10.23 -14.05
C ALA A 108 -1.03 -10.03 -15.14
N ALA A 109 0.24 -10.39 -14.88
CA ALA A 109 1.32 -10.35 -15.87
C ALA A 109 1.20 -11.47 -16.91
N VAL A 110 0.74 -12.67 -16.53
CA VAL A 110 0.52 -13.80 -17.44
C VAL A 110 -0.68 -13.55 -18.36
N GLY A 111 -1.75 -12.94 -17.86
CA GLY A 111 -2.94 -12.59 -18.66
C GLY A 111 -2.70 -11.52 -19.74
N GLN A 112 -1.70 -10.65 -19.58
CA GLN A 112 -1.33 -9.66 -20.61
C GLN A 112 -0.36 -10.20 -21.67
N GLY A 113 0.25 -11.37 -21.45
CA GLY A 113 1.21 -11.98 -22.38
C GLY A 113 0.59 -12.75 -23.57
N LEU A 114 -0.73 -12.95 -23.59
CA LEU A 114 -1.42 -13.80 -24.58
C LEU A 114 -2.26 -13.04 -25.62
N VAL A 115 -2.27 -11.70 -25.61
CA VAL A 115 -3.08 -10.89 -26.55
C VAL A 115 -2.29 -10.25 -27.70
N ASN A 116 -1.00 -10.57 -27.87
CA ASN A 116 -0.20 -10.12 -29.03
C ASN A 116 0.29 -11.31 -29.86
N GLY A 117 -0.64 -12.16 -30.27
CA GLY A 117 -0.40 -13.29 -31.16
C GLY A 117 -1.46 -13.40 -32.23
N ASP A 118 -1.90 -12.27 -32.81
CA ASP A 118 -2.76 -12.30 -33.99
C ASP A 118 -1.95 -12.71 -35.23
N ALA A 119 -2.34 -13.87 -35.74
CA ALA A 119 -2.29 -14.36 -37.10
C ALA A 119 -1.68 -13.41 -38.16
N ALA A 120 -0.53 -13.82 -38.69
CA ALA A 120 -0.17 -13.56 -40.08
C ALA A 120 -0.04 -14.92 -40.79
N SER A 121 -1.15 -15.39 -41.36
CA SER A 121 -1.14 -16.32 -42.49
C SER A 121 -1.32 -15.50 -43.76
N ILE A 122 -0.25 -15.28 -44.52
CA ILE A 122 -0.10 -15.58 -45.95
C ILE A 122 1.38 -15.88 -46.18
#